data_AF-A0A0B6ZP93-F1
#
_entry.id   AF-A0A0B6ZP93-F1
#
_cell.length_a   1.000
_cell.length_b   1.000
_cell.length_c   1.000
_cell.angle_alpha   90.00
_cell.angle_beta   90.00
_cell.angle_gamma   90.00
#
_symmetry.space_group_name_H-M   'P 1'
#
loop_
_entity.id
_entity.type
_entity.pdbx_description
1 polymer ?
#
loop_
_entity_poly.entity_id
_entity_poly.type
_entity_poly.pdbx_seq_one_letter_code
_entity_poly.pdbx_strand_id
1 'polypeptide(L)'
;SRPQFVSITTSKTEVPINQLAVQYPGLKVRNITVCHPALYGPFNEPALLIQAIELNRALGADHTFIYNYSVSESTNYVLKKYIEDGILTVLQWSLPSMTNAWYHAQSAAINDCVHRNINVSEYVVILDLDEYIIPVNRSSWMDLFQDINNDYYGNRSHEKPTLGAMIFESCVFLRKPPADEWKIMKKKFSITEEEEDILTRYSLLPFLYTERSEPPYNYPRRSKPVVRPDMVFTAGIHQIVKHRTNSTTVTVSHKMAIINHYSSSSMDVDLVVQDVSVLRLNQLLFPHLQSALSKF
;
A
#
# COMPACT_ATOMS: atom_id res chain seq x y z
N SER A 1 -15.52 -33.03 -3.20
CA SER A 1 -14.07 -33.19 -3.51
C SER A 1 -13.38 -31.85 -3.33
N ARG A 2 -12.11 -31.84 -2.90
CA ARG A 2 -11.28 -30.63 -2.80
C ARG A 2 -10.33 -30.59 -4.02
N PRO A 3 -10.70 -29.94 -5.14
CA PRO A 3 -9.89 -29.98 -6.36
C PRO A 3 -8.49 -29.40 -6.13
N GLN A 4 -7.44 -30.15 -6.49
CA GLN A 4 -6.06 -29.67 -6.35
C GLN A 4 -5.61 -28.82 -7.55
N PHE A 5 -6.26 -29.03 -8.70
CA PHE A 5 -5.93 -28.35 -9.94
C PHE A 5 -7.19 -28.01 -10.73
N VAL A 6 -7.11 -26.95 -11.52
CA VAL A 6 -8.11 -26.55 -12.50
C VAL A 6 -7.41 -26.26 -13.83
N SER A 7 -8.14 -26.46 -14.92
CA SER A 7 -7.71 -26.06 -16.25
C SER A 7 -8.72 -25.06 -16.81
N ILE A 8 -8.23 -24.10 -17.58
CA ILE A 8 -9.06 -23.05 -18.17
C ILE A 8 -8.84 -23.10 -19.68
N THR A 9 -9.93 -23.26 -20.43
CA THR A 9 -9.96 -23.27 -21.88
C THR A 9 -10.75 -22.06 -22.40
N THR A 10 -10.51 -21.68 -23.64
CA THR A 10 -11.24 -20.56 -24.26
C THR A 10 -12.60 -20.99 -24.82
N SER A 11 -12.77 -22.29 -25.06
CA SER A 11 -14.02 -22.89 -25.51
C SER A 11 -14.30 -24.22 -24.81
N LYS A 12 -15.57 -24.65 -24.82
CA LYS A 12 -16.02 -25.90 -24.19
C LYS A 12 -15.48 -27.16 -24.88
N THR A 13 -15.04 -27.06 -26.13
CA THR A 13 -14.62 -28.20 -26.96
C THR A 13 -13.10 -28.38 -27.01
N GLU A 14 -12.36 -27.42 -26.47
CA GLU A 14 -10.90 -27.44 -26.45
C GLU A 14 -10.37 -28.41 -25.38
N VAL A 15 -9.36 -29.20 -25.73
CA VAL A 15 -8.68 -30.07 -24.75
C VAL A 15 -7.79 -29.19 -23.86
N PRO A 16 -7.98 -29.20 -22.52
CA PRO A 16 -7.17 -28.37 -21.66
C PRO A 16 -5.71 -28.83 -21.65
N ILE A 17 -4.80 -27.92 -22.00
CA ILE A 17 -3.34 -28.16 -21.99
C ILE A 17 -2.63 -27.50 -20.80
N ASN A 18 -3.38 -26.81 -19.94
CA ASN A 18 -2.89 -26.12 -18.77
C ASN A 18 -3.33 -26.80 -17.48
N GLN A 19 -2.54 -26.65 -16.42
CA GLN A 19 -2.86 -27.12 -15.08
C GLN A 19 -2.51 -26.02 -14.08
N LEU A 20 -3.54 -25.40 -13.50
CA LEU A 20 -3.39 -24.36 -12.49
C LEU A 20 -3.65 -24.97 -11.12
N ALA A 21 -2.67 -24.88 -10.23
CA ALA A 21 -2.84 -25.33 -8.85
C ALA A 21 -3.91 -24.48 -8.15
N VAL A 22 -4.87 -25.14 -7.51
CA VAL A 22 -5.86 -24.47 -6.67
C VAL A 22 -5.18 -24.10 -5.35
N GLN A 23 -4.98 -22.80 -5.15
CA GLN A 23 -4.52 -22.30 -3.87
C GLN A 23 -5.69 -22.18 -2.92
N TYR A 24 -5.65 -22.98 -1.86
CA TYR A 24 -6.62 -22.87 -0.79
C TYR A 24 -6.13 -21.88 0.24
N PRO A 25 -7.00 -20.95 0.67
CA PRO A 25 -6.64 -19.98 1.67
C PRO A 25 -6.25 -20.67 2.99
N GLY A 26 -5.18 -20.17 3.61
CA GLY A 26 -4.64 -20.70 4.87
C GLY A 26 -5.49 -20.33 6.08
N LEU A 27 -4.98 -20.63 7.28
CA LEU A 27 -5.52 -20.07 8.52
C LEU A 27 -5.10 -18.60 8.64
N LYS A 28 -5.89 -17.82 9.37
CA LYS A 28 -5.60 -16.40 9.59
C LYS A 28 -4.38 -16.28 10.48
N VAL A 29 -3.31 -15.73 9.92
CA VAL A 29 -1.99 -15.61 10.57
C VAL A 29 -1.46 -14.17 10.57
N ARG A 30 -2.17 -13.24 9.91
CA ARG A 30 -1.79 -11.83 9.77
C ARG A 30 -2.98 -10.94 10.06
N ASN A 31 -2.72 -9.78 10.63
CA ASN A 31 -3.68 -8.70 10.71
C ASN A 31 -3.68 -7.94 9.38
N ILE A 32 -2.52 -7.48 8.91
CA ILE A 32 -2.43 -6.58 7.76
C ILE A 32 -1.44 -7.12 6.72
N THR A 33 -1.86 -7.10 5.46
CA THR A 33 -0.97 -7.31 4.31
C THR A 33 -1.03 -6.12 3.36
N VAL A 34 0.10 -5.71 2.80
CA VAL A 34 0.16 -4.66 1.78
C VAL A 34 0.37 -5.28 0.40
N CYS A 35 -0.42 -4.87 -0.58
CA CYS A 35 -0.29 -5.25 -1.99
C CYS A 35 0.21 -4.04 -2.78
N HIS A 36 1.41 -4.15 -3.34
CA HIS A 36 1.96 -3.17 -4.27
C HIS A 36 1.72 -3.58 -5.73
N PRO A 37 1.70 -2.61 -6.67
CA PRO A 37 1.64 -2.91 -8.10
C PRO A 37 2.87 -3.69 -8.59
N ALA A 38 2.79 -4.16 -9.84
CA ALA A 38 3.93 -4.80 -10.48
C ALA A 38 5.08 -3.81 -10.69
N LEU A 39 6.30 -4.23 -10.39
CA LEU A 39 7.54 -3.52 -10.71
C LEU A 39 7.93 -3.83 -12.16
N TYR A 40 7.97 -2.81 -13.00
CA TYR A 40 8.22 -2.91 -14.43
C TYR A 40 9.23 -1.84 -14.90
N GLY A 41 9.69 -1.94 -16.14
CA GLY A 41 10.51 -0.89 -16.74
C GLY A 41 11.93 -0.82 -16.15
N PRO A 42 12.70 -1.90 -16.27
CA PRO A 42 13.84 -2.26 -15.40
C PRO A 42 13.90 -1.46 -14.08
N PHE A 43 12.91 -1.66 -13.21
CA PHE A 43 12.76 -0.87 -11.99
C PHE A 43 14.04 -0.93 -11.14
N ASN A 44 14.58 0.25 -10.80
CA ASN A 44 15.89 0.41 -10.15
C ASN A 44 15.86 1.43 -9.01
N GLU A 45 14.85 1.36 -8.14
CA GLU A 45 14.67 2.27 -7.01
C GLU A 45 14.71 1.50 -5.68
N PRO A 46 15.88 0.94 -5.27
CA PRO A 46 15.98 0.14 -4.04
C PRO A 46 15.63 0.95 -2.78
N ALA A 47 15.98 2.23 -2.72
CA ALA A 47 15.67 3.09 -1.57
C ALA A 47 14.15 3.32 -1.41
N LEU A 48 13.44 3.56 -2.52
CA LEU A 48 11.98 3.68 -2.53
C LEU A 48 11.31 2.38 -2.05
N LEU A 49 11.83 1.23 -2.49
CA LEU A 49 11.33 -0.08 -2.07
C LEU A 49 11.51 -0.32 -0.56
N ILE A 50 12.72 -0.07 -0.03
CA ILE A 50 13.01 -0.19 1.41
C ILE A 50 12.09 0.76 2.19
N GLN A 51 11.97 2.00 1.74
CA GLN A 51 11.14 3.00 2.37
C GLN A 51 9.66 2.58 2.42
N ALA A 52 9.11 2.11 1.30
CA ALA A 52 7.72 1.64 1.23
C ALA A 52 7.47 0.50 2.22
N ILE A 53 8.35 -0.51 2.24
CA ILE A 53 8.21 -1.68 3.11
C ILE A 53 8.31 -1.26 4.59
N GLU A 54 9.37 -0.56 4.99
CA GLU A 54 9.59 -0.25 6.40
C GLU A 54 8.56 0.73 6.98
N LEU A 55 8.11 1.72 6.20
CA LEU A 55 7.06 2.64 6.65
C LEU A 55 5.73 1.91 6.86
N ASN A 56 5.36 1.01 5.94
CA ASN A 56 4.17 0.20 6.10
C ASN A 56 4.26 -0.74 7.31
N ARG A 57 5.44 -1.32 7.56
CA ARG A 57 5.68 -2.18 8.73
C ARG A 57 5.58 -1.42 10.05
N ALA A 58 6.18 -0.24 10.10
CA ALA A 58 6.09 0.63 11.26
C ALA A 58 4.63 1.07 11.54
N LEU A 59 3.78 1.16 10.51
CA LEU A 59 2.33 1.38 10.65
C LEU A 59 1.53 0.11 10.99
N GLY A 60 2.18 -1.06 11.07
CA GLY A 60 1.59 -2.33 11.50
C GLY A 60 1.34 -3.36 10.39
N ALA A 61 1.94 -3.21 9.20
CA ALA A 61 1.91 -4.26 8.19
C ALA A 61 2.72 -5.50 8.62
N ASP A 62 2.09 -6.67 8.57
CA ASP A 62 2.75 -7.94 8.90
C ASP A 62 3.49 -8.54 7.70
N HIS A 63 2.99 -8.27 6.49
CA HIS A 63 3.52 -8.86 5.27
C HIS A 63 3.25 -8.00 4.03
N THR A 64 4.08 -8.15 3.02
CA THR A 64 3.97 -7.42 1.76
C THR A 64 3.95 -8.38 0.57
N PHE A 65 3.20 -8.03 -0.47
CA PHE A 65 3.22 -8.70 -1.77
C PHE A 65 3.67 -7.71 -2.84
N ILE A 66 4.61 -8.17 -3.68
CA ILE A 66 5.10 -7.43 -4.84
C ILE A 66 5.10 -8.36 -6.04
N TYR A 67 4.75 -7.81 -7.20
CA TYR A 67 4.81 -8.51 -8.48
C TYR A 67 6.03 -8.05 -9.25
N ASN A 68 6.87 -8.97 -9.71
CA ASN A 68 8.10 -8.65 -10.42
C ASN A 68 7.93 -8.92 -11.92
N TYR A 69 7.81 -7.87 -12.72
CA TYR A 69 7.89 -7.97 -14.18
C TYR A 69 9.34 -7.81 -14.65
N SER A 70 10.03 -6.77 -14.17
CA SER A 70 11.46 -6.54 -14.44
C SER A 70 12.04 -5.55 -13.43
N VAL A 71 13.12 -5.97 -12.76
CA VAL A 71 13.86 -5.18 -11.77
C VAL A 71 15.36 -5.27 -12.03
N SER A 72 16.12 -4.27 -11.58
CA SER A 72 17.58 -4.30 -11.59
C SER A 72 18.15 -5.32 -10.59
N GLU A 73 19.45 -5.60 -10.69
CA GLU A 73 20.14 -6.48 -9.75
C GLU A 73 20.14 -5.93 -8.32
N SER A 74 20.33 -4.62 -8.15
CA SER A 74 20.30 -3.95 -6.85
C SER A 74 18.92 -4.04 -6.19
N THR A 75 17.84 -3.79 -6.93
CA THR A 75 16.48 -3.98 -6.42
C THR A 75 16.20 -5.45 -6.11
N ASN A 76 16.66 -6.38 -6.95
CA ASN A 76 16.48 -7.81 -6.71
C ASN A 76 17.20 -8.29 -5.45
N TYR A 77 18.37 -7.72 -5.13
CA TYR A 77 19.07 -7.99 -3.86
C TYR A 77 18.21 -7.58 -2.66
N VAL A 78 17.60 -6.39 -2.69
CA VAL A 78 16.67 -5.92 -1.64
C VAL A 78 15.47 -6.85 -1.49
N LEU A 79 14.83 -7.22 -2.61
CA LEU A 79 13.69 -8.13 -2.60
C LEU A 79 14.05 -9.48 -1.94
N LYS A 80 15.21 -10.06 -2.29
CA LYS A 80 15.67 -11.32 -1.71
C LYS A 80 15.84 -11.25 -0.19
N LYS A 81 16.41 -10.17 0.33
CA LYS A 81 16.56 -9.98 1.79
C LYS A 81 15.23 -9.94 2.51
N TYR A 82 14.23 -9.23 1.97
CA TYR A 82 12.90 -9.22 2.58
C TYR A 82 12.14 -10.55 2.46
N ILE A 83 12.42 -11.33 1.42
CA ILE A 83 11.91 -12.70 1.30
C ILE A 83 12.53 -13.60 2.38
N GLU A 84 13.86 -13.54 2.55
CA GLU A 84 14.61 -14.29 3.57
C GLU A 84 14.11 -13.98 5.00
N ASP A 85 13.82 -12.71 5.27
CA ASP A 85 13.28 -12.25 6.56
C ASP A 85 11.78 -12.60 6.76
N GLY A 86 11.12 -13.22 5.77
CA GLY A 86 9.70 -13.61 5.85
C GLY A 86 8.69 -12.46 5.74
N ILE A 87 9.17 -11.27 5.38
CA ILE A 87 8.39 -10.02 5.31
C ILE A 87 7.69 -9.86 3.95
N LEU A 88 8.27 -10.42 2.89
CA LEU A 88 7.86 -10.17 1.52
C LEU A 88 7.60 -11.47 0.75
N THR A 89 6.50 -11.50 0.02
CA THR A 89 6.28 -12.45 -1.07
C THR A 89 6.44 -11.74 -2.40
N VAL A 90 7.32 -12.25 -3.25
CA VAL A 90 7.47 -11.78 -4.64
C VAL A 90 6.89 -12.81 -5.61
N LEU A 91 5.97 -12.37 -6.45
CA LEU A 91 5.40 -13.18 -7.52
C LEU A 91 6.00 -12.75 -8.86
N GLN A 92 6.56 -13.69 -9.60
CA GLN A 92 7.02 -13.40 -10.97
C GLN A 92 5.81 -13.09 -11.85
N TRP A 93 5.86 -11.95 -12.52
CA TRP A 93 4.76 -11.39 -13.30
C TRP A 93 5.10 -11.40 -14.78
N SER A 94 5.46 -12.57 -15.29
CA SER A 94 5.73 -12.79 -16.71
C SER A 94 4.40 -12.77 -17.48
N LEU A 95 3.98 -11.60 -17.94
CA LEU A 95 2.81 -11.48 -18.79
C LEU A 95 3.18 -11.95 -20.22
N PRO A 96 2.30 -12.72 -20.89
CA PRO A 96 2.47 -12.95 -22.32
C PRO A 96 2.52 -11.60 -23.05
N SER A 97 3.21 -11.55 -24.19
CA SER A 97 3.31 -10.35 -25.04
C SER A 97 1.93 -9.90 -25.52
N MET A 98 1.19 -9.22 -24.64
CA MET A 98 -0.13 -8.70 -24.89
C MET A 98 -0.01 -7.20 -24.97
N THR A 99 -0.07 -6.69 -26.19
CA THR A 99 -0.11 -5.26 -26.55
C THR A 99 -1.28 -4.51 -25.90
N ASN A 100 -2.20 -5.19 -25.20
CA ASN A 100 -3.47 -4.65 -24.74
C ASN A 100 -3.71 -4.78 -23.21
N ALA A 101 -2.74 -5.28 -22.43
CA ALA A 101 -2.91 -5.32 -20.98
C ALA A 101 -2.69 -3.93 -20.38
N TRP A 102 -3.77 -3.20 -20.11
CA TRP A 102 -3.71 -1.87 -19.49
C TRP A 102 -2.83 -1.90 -18.25
N TYR A 103 -1.82 -1.02 -18.23
CA TYR A 103 -0.93 -0.76 -17.09
C TYR A 103 -0.36 -2.05 -16.46
N HIS A 104 0.29 -2.89 -17.28
CA HIS A 104 0.94 -4.14 -16.86
C HIS A 104 0.03 -5.10 -16.08
N ALA A 105 -1.25 -5.14 -16.47
CA ALA A 105 -2.27 -5.96 -15.81
C ALA A 105 -2.37 -5.72 -14.30
N GLN A 106 -2.16 -4.47 -13.83
CA GLN A 106 -2.21 -4.12 -12.41
C GLN A 106 -3.49 -4.58 -11.73
N SER A 107 -4.64 -4.49 -12.40
CA SER A 107 -5.91 -5.01 -11.87
C SER A 107 -5.85 -6.51 -11.57
N ALA A 108 -5.19 -7.30 -12.42
CA ALA A 108 -5.02 -8.74 -12.18
C ALA A 108 -4.08 -9.01 -11.00
N ALA A 109 -2.97 -8.25 -10.89
CA ALA A 109 -2.05 -8.35 -9.76
C ALA A 109 -2.73 -8.01 -8.42
N ILE A 110 -3.49 -6.91 -8.38
CA ILE A 110 -4.25 -6.50 -7.19
C ILE A 110 -5.23 -7.61 -6.77
N ASN A 111 -6.02 -8.15 -7.71
CA ASN A 111 -7.01 -9.17 -7.39
C ASN A 111 -6.36 -10.50 -6.99
N ASP A 112 -5.27 -10.92 -7.63
CA ASP A 112 -4.49 -12.08 -7.22
C ASP A 112 -3.99 -11.92 -5.78
N CYS A 113 -3.46 -10.74 -5.43
CA CYS A 113 -2.98 -10.45 -4.07
C CYS A 113 -4.11 -10.49 -3.03
N VAL A 114 -5.24 -9.83 -3.31
CA VAL A 114 -6.42 -9.86 -2.42
C VAL A 114 -6.92 -11.29 -2.24
N HIS A 115 -7.02 -12.08 -3.31
CA HIS A 115 -7.51 -13.46 -3.23
C HIS A 115 -6.57 -14.41 -2.49
N ARG A 116 -5.25 -14.26 -2.63
CA ARG A 116 -4.27 -15.04 -1.84
C ARG A 116 -4.37 -14.79 -0.35
N ASN A 117 -4.85 -13.60 0.03
CA ASN A 117 -4.96 -13.20 1.42
C ASN A 117 -6.35 -13.47 2.03
N ILE A 118 -7.29 -14.05 1.28
CA ILE A 118 -8.56 -14.58 1.84
C ILE A 118 -8.21 -15.56 2.97
N ASN A 119 -8.86 -15.40 4.13
CA ASN A 119 -8.63 -16.15 5.38
C ASN A 119 -7.18 -16.15 5.91
N VAL A 120 -6.23 -15.42 5.31
CA VAL A 120 -4.84 -15.32 5.77
C VAL A 120 -4.62 -14.01 6.52
N SER A 121 -5.16 -12.92 5.98
CA SER A 121 -5.03 -11.56 6.52
C SER A 121 -6.40 -10.97 6.87
N GLU A 122 -6.50 -10.19 7.94
CA GLU A 122 -7.74 -9.46 8.26
C GLU A 122 -8.01 -8.35 7.26
N TYR A 123 -6.96 -7.59 6.95
CA TYR A 123 -6.99 -6.45 6.06
C TYR A 123 -5.90 -6.58 5.01
N VAL A 124 -6.24 -6.14 3.80
CA VAL A 124 -5.33 -6.00 2.68
C VAL A 124 -5.34 -4.53 2.25
N VAL A 125 -4.19 -3.88 2.36
CA VAL A 125 -3.98 -2.49 1.98
C VAL A 125 -3.43 -2.46 0.56
N ILE A 126 -4.08 -1.75 -0.36
CA ILE A 126 -3.63 -1.63 -1.76
C ILE A 126 -3.00 -0.24 -1.92
N LEU A 127 -1.68 -0.18 -2.12
CA LEU A 127 -0.93 1.08 -2.21
C LEU A 127 0.14 1.01 -3.29
N ASP A 128 0.43 2.14 -3.94
CA ASP A 128 1.65 2.27 -4.73
C ASP A 128 2.87 2.46 -3.80
N LEU A 129 4.11 2.36 -4.31
CA LEU A 129 5.32 2.42 -3.45
C LEU A 129 5.59 3.84 -2.89
N ASP A 130 5.04 4.85 -3.53
CA ASP A 130 5.15 6.27 -3.19
C ASP A 130 3.93 6.78 -2.41
N GLU A 131 3.04 5.89 -1.96
CA GLU A 131 1.80 6.23 -1.27
C GLU A 131 1.72 5.62 0.12
N TYR A 132 1.27 6.42 1.08
CA TYR A 132 1.21 6.02 2.49
C TYR A 132 -0.09 6.49 3.12
N ILE A 133 -0.87 5.58 3.70
CA ILE A 133 -2.03 5.96 4.53
C ILE A 133 -1.49 6.45 5.88
N ILE A 134 -1.50 7.75 6.10
CA ILE A 134 -1.04 8.35 7.36
C ILE A 134 -2.26 8.62 8.24
N PRO A 135 -2.42 7.92 9.38
CA PRO A 135 -3.43 8.29 10.36
C PRO A 135 -3.20 9.72 10.83
N VAL A 136 -4.23 10.43 11.30
CA VAL A 136 -4.06 11.77 11.89
C VAL A 136 -3.81 11.65 13.39
N ASN A 137 -4.60 10.83 14.09
CA ASN A 137 -4.62 10.76 15.56
C ASN A 137 -4.24 9.38 16.13
N ARG A 138 -3.63 8.49 15.33
CA ARG A 138 -3.19 7.15 15.73
C ARG A 138 -1.77 6.88 15.24
N SER A 139 -1.08 5.91 15.83
CA SER A 139 0.25 5.48 15.41
C SER A 139 0.25 4.21 14.55
N SER A 140 -0.84 3.44 14.56
CA SER A 140 -0.97 2.20 13.78
C SER A 140 -2.23 2.19 12.91
N TRP A 141 -2.20 1.37 11.86
CA TRP A 141 -3.36 1.10 11.02
C TRP A 141 -4.43 0.29 11.73
N MET A 142 -4.08 -0.64 12.61
CA MET A 142 -5.08 -1.42 13.34
C MET A 142 -5.94 -0.54 14.25
N ASP A 143 -5.35 0.42 14.96
CA ASP A 143 -6.12 1.35 15.80
C ASP A 143 -7.02 2.24 14.94
N LEU A 144 -6.51 2.71 13.79
CA LEU A 144 -7.30 3.48 12.83
C LEU A 144 -8.49 2.66 12.28
N PHE A 145 -8.26 1.40 11.89
CA PHE A 145 -9.32 0.54 11.36
C PHE A 145 -10.35 0.20 12.44
N GLN A 146 -9.93 0.04 13.70
CA GLN A 146 -10.84 -0.11 14.83
C GLN A 146 -11.71 1.13 15.04
N ASP A 147 -11.13 2.34 14.99
CA ASP A 147 -11.90 3.58 15.08
C ASP A 147 -12.93 3.69 13.94
N ILE A 148 -12.53 3.37 12.70
CA ILE A 148 -13.42 3.39 11.54
C ILE A 148 -14.55 2.37 11.69
N ASN A 149 -14.24 1.15 12.16
CA ASN A 149 -15.26 0.14 12.44
C ASN A 149 -16.24 0.64 13.52
N ASN A 150 -15.73 1.24 14.59
CA ASN A 150 -16.56 1.75 15.69
C ASN A 150 -17.49 2.87 15.23
N ASP A 151 -16.97 3.81 14.44
CA ASP A 151 -17.77 4.89 13.83
C ASP A 151 -18.83 4.33 12.87
N TYR A 152 -18.44 3.35 12.03
CA TYR A 152 -19.37 2.73 11.10
C TYR A 152 -20.47 1.94 11.81
N TYR A 153 -20.16 1.09 12.78
CA TYR A 153 -21.17 0.23 13.40
C TYR A 153 -21.98 0.96 14.48
N GLY A 154 -21.34 1.81 15.28
CA GLY A 154 -21.95 2.50 16.42
C GLY A 154 -22.86 1.57 17.24
N ASN A 155 -24.04 2.06 17.63
CA ASN A 155 -25.05 1.28 18.36
C ASN A 155 -25.96 0.42 17.45
N ARG A 156 -25.75 0.39 16.13
CA ARG A 156 -26.64 -0.27 15.16
C ARG A 156 -25.91 -1.33 14.32
N SER A 157 -25.01 -2.08 14.95
CA SER A 157 -24.17 -3.07 14.27
C SER A 157 -24.98 -4.13 13.53
N HIS A 158 -26.08 -4.62 14.12
CA HIS A 158 -26.90 -5.70 13.58
C HIS A 158 -27.74 -5.32 12.35
N GLU A 159 -27.95 -4.03 12.10
CA GLU A 159 -28.76 -3.54 10.97
C GLU A 159 -27.92 -3.17 9.74
N LYS A 160 -26.59 -3.11 9.90
CA LYS A 160 -25.68 -2.63 8.86
C LYS A 160 -25.07 -3.79 8.07
N PRO A 161 -24.84 -3.62 6.75
CA PRO A 161 -24.00 -4.52 5.98
C PRO A 161 -22.61 -4.66 6.62
N THR A 162 -21.93 -5.76 6.34
CA THR A 162 -20.55 -5.93 6.85
C THR A 162 -19.63 -4.93 6.16
N LEU A 163 -18.78 -4.24 6.93
CA LEU A 163 -17.79 -3.35 6.33
C LEU A 163 -16.72 -4.20 5.64
N GLY A 164 -16.75 -4.20 4.31
CA GLY A 164 -15.87 -4.98 3.45
C GLY A 164 -14.66 -4.19 2.94
N ALA A 165 -14.75 -2.87 2.89
CA ALA A 165 -13.62 -2.01 2.54
C ALA A 165 -13.72 -0.60 3.11
N MET A 166 -12.58 0.06 3.20
CA MET A 166 -12.39 1.45 3.60
C MET A 166 -11.64 2.16 2.47
N ILE A 167 -12.12 3.32 2.03
CA ILE A 167 -11.48 4.11 0.98
C ILE A 167 -10.87 5.36 1.58
N PHE A 168 -9.60 5.58 1.29
CA PHE A 168 -8.86 6.74 1.77
C PHE A 168 -8.62 7.71 0.62
N GLU A 169 -8.85 8.99 0.87
CA GLU A 169 -8.57 10.07 -0.07
C GLU A 169 -7.08 10.41 -0.07
N SER A 170 -6.60 11.00 -1.15
CA SER A 170 -5.17 11.25 -1.37
C SER A 170 -4.86 12.73 -1.53
N CYS A 171 -3.70 13.13 -1.04
CA CYS A 171 -3.03 14.37 -1.39
C CYS A 171 -1.68 14.08 -2.01
N VAL A 172 -1.29 14.91 -2.98
CA VAL A 172 0.03 14.81 -3.59
C VAL A 172 1.00 15.74 -2.88
N PHE A 173 2.08 15.18 -2.36
CA PHE A 173 3.21 15.89 -1.76
C PHE A 173 4.24 16.20 -2.84
N LEU A 174 4.48 17.49 -3.04
CA LEU A 174 5.14 18.01 -4.25
C LEU A 174 6.49 18.65 -3.97
N ARG A 175 6.66 19.23 -2.78
CA ARG A 175 7.80 20.10 -2.48
C ARG A 175 8.37 19.85 -1.10
N LYS A 176 9.68 20.08 -1.01
CA LYS A 176 10.40 20.22 0.26
C LYS A 176 10.08 21.59 0.85
N PRO A 177 10.00 21.72 2.19
CA PRO A 177 9.80 23.01 2.81
C PRO A 177 11.00 23.94 2.58
N PRO A 178 10.81 25.27 2.61
CA PRO A 178 11.91 26.23 2.65
C PRO A 178 12.90 25.93 3.78
N ALA A 179 14.17 26.28 3.59
CA ALA A 179 15.23 25.95 4.56
C ALA A 179 14.97 26.47 5.98
N ASP A 180 14.35 27.65 6.12
CA ASP A 180 14.04 28.21 7.44
C ASP A 180 12.87 27.50 8.12
N GLU A 181 11.87 27.04 7.36
CA GLU A 181 10.80 26.20 7.88
C GLU A 181 11.32 24.82 8.28
N TRP A 182 12.22 24.24 7.48
CA TRP A 182 12.87 22.97 7.80
C TRP A 182 13.63 23.03 9.12
N LYS A 183 14.38 24.11 9.41
CA LYS A 183 15.05 24.31 10.70
C LYS A 183 14.06 24.29 11.88
N ILE A 184 12.89 24.89 11.71
CA ILE A 184 11.83 24.90 12.72
C ILE A 184 11.28 23.48 12.92
N MET A 185 11.02 22.76 11.83
CA MET A 185 10.53 21.37 11.87
C MET A 185 11.52 20.44 12.55
N LYS A 186 12.81 20.49 12.17
CA LYS A 186 13.88 19.71 12.82
C LYS A 186 13.86 19.88 14.33
N LYS A 187 13.81 21.14 14.80
CA LYS A 187 13.75 21.45 16.23
C LYS A 187 12.48 20.90 16.87
N LYS A 188 11.32 21.07 16.22
CA LYS A 188 10.00 20.65 16.73
C LYS A 188 9.90 19.13 16.89
N PHE A 189 10.42 18.37 15.93
CA PHE A 189 10.35 16.91 15.91
C PHE A 189 11.63 16.24 16.43
N SER A 190 12.59 17.03 16.93
CA SER A 190 13.87 16.54 17.45
C SER A 190 14.67 15.71 16.43
N ILE A 191 14.62 16.10 15.15
CA ILE A 191 15.41 15.47 14.08
C ILE A 191 16.87 15.92 14.23
N THR A 192 17.75 14.96 14.43
CA THR A 192 19.20 15.14 14.57
C THR A 192 19.88 15.38 13.22
N GLU A 193 21.11 15.88 13.24
CA GLU A 193 21.93 16.04 12.01
C GLU A 193 22.21 14.69 11.33
N GLU A 194 22.39 13.62 12.11
CA GLU A 194 22.58 12.26 11.59
C GLU A 194 21.32 11.75 10.88
N GLU A 195 20.15 11.94 11.49
CA GLU A 195 18.88 11.57 10.85
C GLU A 195 18.64 12.37 9.57
N GLU A 196 18.94 13.68 9.56
CA GLU A 196 18.82 14.50 8.35
C GLU A 196 19.75 14.03 7.21
N ASP A 197 20.98 13.65 7.54
CA ASP A 197 21.93 13.09 6.57
C ASP A 197 21.37 11.79 5.96
N ILE A 198 20.82 10.89 6.78
CA ILE A 198 20.15 9.66 6.31
C ILE A 198 18.95 10.00 5.41
N LEU A 199 18.06 10.91 5.86
CA LEU A 199 16.90 11.33 5.08
C LEU A 199 17.30 11.82 3.69
N THR A 200 18.32 12.66 3.63
CA THR A 200 18.77 13.30 2.40
C THR A 200 19.52 12.32 1.50
N ARG A 201 20.44 11.52 2.06
CA ARG A 201 21.24 10.54 1.32
C ARG A 201 20.39 9.51 0.62
N TYR A 202 19.36 9.00 1.30
CA TYR A 202 18.46 7.99 0.74
C TYR A 202 17.18 8.57 0.12
N SER A 203 17.08 9.90 0.04
CA SER A 203 15.92 10.60 -0.53
C SER A 203 14.59 10.12 0.06
N LEU A 204 14.51 10.03 1.38
CA LEU A 204 13.33 9.52 2.09
C LEU A 204 12.16 10.52 1.98
N LEU A 205 11.36 10.37 0.93
CA LEU A 205 10.37 11.36 0.47
C LEU A 205 9.37 11.76 1.57
N PRO A 206 8.72 10.81 2.27
CA PRO A 206 7.92 11.03 3.46
C PRO A 206 8.41 12.07 4.47
N PHE A 207 9.70 12.17 4.73
CA PHE A 207 10.22 13.12 5.71
C PHE A 207 10.76 14.41 5.10
N LEU A 208 11.03 14.39 3.79
CA LEU A 208 11.61 15.52 3.08
C LEU A 208 10.54 16.41 2.44
N TYR A 209 9.41 15.83 2.03
CA TYR A 209 8.35 16.53 1.32
C TYR A 209 7.18 16.77 2.29
N THR A 210 6.93 18.03 2.62
CA THR A 210 5.93 18.43 3.62
C THR A 210 4.97 19.48 3.09
N GLU A 211 4.98 19.77 1.79
CA GLU A 211 3.97 20.60 1.14
C GLU A 211 3.12 19.73 0.21
N ARG A 212 1.80 19.78 0.40
CA ARG A 212 0.85 18.94 -0.34
C ARG A 212 -0.25 19.74 -1.03
N SER A 213 -0.86 19.14 -2.04
CA SER A 213 -2.04 19.65 -2.73
C SER A 213 -3.23 19.87 -1.78
N GLU A 214 -3.97 20.96 -1.98
CA GLU A 214 -5.24 21.26 -1.31
C GLU A 214 -6.31 21.69 -2.34
N PRO A 215 -7.56 21.22 -2.24
CA PRO A 215 -8.06 20.19 -1.33
C PRO A 215 -7.51 18.78 -1.67
N PRO A 216 -7.71 17.78 -0.79
CA PRO A 216 -7.51 16.38 -1.14
C PRO A 216 -8.30 15.97 -2.40
N TYR A 217 -7.79 14.97 -3.13
CA TYR A 217 -8.50 14.39 -4.25
C TYR A 217 -9.67 13.55 -3.73
N ASN A 218 -10.89 13.99 -4.06
CA ASN A 218 -12.11 13.29 -3.69
C ASN A 218 -12.21 11.92 -4.37
N TYR A 219 -12.78 10.95 -3.64
CA TYR A 219 -13.17 9.66 -4.20
C TYR A 219 -14.05 9.83 -5.46
N PRO A 220 -13.84 9.03 -6.54
CA PRO A 220 -12.91 7.90 -6.67
C PRO A 220 -11.54 8.26 -7.27
N ARG A 221 -11.20 9.55 -7.38
CA ARG A 221 -9.97 9.97 -8.04
C ARG A 221 -8.79 9.81 -7.09
N ARG A 222 -7.79 9.01 -7.46
CA ARG A 222 -6.53 8.82 -6.71
C ARG A 222 -6.70 8.28 -5.28
N SER A 223 -7.90 7.88 -4.88
CA SER A 223 -8.13 7.21 -3.61
C SER A 223 -7.52 5.82 -3.61
N LYS A 224 -7.31 5.20 -2.45
CA LYS A 224 -6.90 3.80 -2.35
C LYS A 224 -7.74 3.00 -1.35
N PRO A 225 -8.03 1.73 -1.66
CA PRO A 225 -8.79 0.87 -0.78
C PRO A 225 -7.92 0.10 0.22
N VAL A 226 -8.45 -0.05 1.43
CA VAL A 226 -8.12 -1.14 2.35
C VAL A 226 -9.32 -2.08 2.37
N VAL A 227 -9.09 -3.38 2.17
CA VAL A 227 -10.16 -4.37 1.99
C VAL A 227 -10.08 -5.49 3.00
N ARG A 228 -11.24 -6.01 3.41
CA ARG A 228 -11.35 -7.34 3.99
C ARG A 228 -11.43 -8.34 2.84
N PRO A 229 -10.41 -9.21 2.65
CA PRO A 229 -10.28 -9.99 1.42
C PRO A 229 -11.42 -11.00 1.21
N ASP A 230 -12.02 -11.51 2.28
CA ASP A 230 -13.18 -12.41 2.28
C ASP A 230 -14.52 -11.71 1.95
N MET A 231 -14.54 -10.38 1.95
CA MET A 231 -15.71 -9.55 1.65
C MET A 231 -15.64 -8.89 0.27
N VAL A 232 -14.51 -8.92 -0.42
CA VAL A 232 -14.32 -8.32 -1.75
C VAL A 232 -14.17 -9.40 -2.82
N PHE A 233 -14.97 -9.29 -3.89
CA PHE A 233 -14.87 -10.18 -5.04
C PHE A 233 -13.97 -9.60 -6.12
N THR A 234 -14.06 -8.30 -6.37
CA THR A 234 -13.17 -7.61 -7.32
C THR A 234 -12.75 -6.28 -6.75
N ALA A 235 -11.46 -6.14 -6.46
CA ALA A 235 -10.83 -4.88 -6.08
C ALA A 235 -10.40 -4.11 -7.33
N GLY A 236 -10.56 -2.79 -7.29
CA GLY A 236 -10.00 -1.87 -8.27
C GLY A 236 -8.82 -1.09 -7.68
N ILE A 237 -8.15 -0.31 -8.52
CA ILE A 237 -7.00 0.50 -8.11
C ILE A 237 -7.42 1.59 -7.12
N HIS A 238 -8.54 2.27 -7.38
CA HIS A 238 -9.00 3.40 -6.56
C HIS A 238 -10.33 3.17 -5.82
N GLN A 239 -11.02 2.07 -6.12
CA GLN A 239 -12.35 1.77 -5.61
C GLN A 239 -12.61 0.26 -5.58
N ILE A 240 -13.68 -0.17 -4.91
CA ILE A 240 -14.15 -1.55 -4.99
C ILE A 240 -15.06 -1.70 -6.21
N VAL A 241 -14.73 -2.67 -7.07
CA VAL A 241 -15.54 -2.98 -8.27
C VAL A 241 -16.71 -3.87 -7.90
N LYS A 242 -16.49 -4.87 -7.04
CA LYS A 242 -17.54 -5.81 -6.63
C LYS A 242 -17.30 -6.40 -5.25
N HIS A 243 -18.34 -6.35 -4.43
CA HIS A 243 -18.41 -6.96 -3.10
C HIS A 243 -18.87 -8.42 -3.15
N ARG A 244 -18.53 -9.18 -2.10
CA ARG A 244 -19.17 -10.45 -1.73
C ARG A 244 -20.39 -10.15 -0.84
N THR A 245 -21.32 -11.09 -0.75
CA THR A 245 -22.67 -10.97 -0.15
C THR A 245 -22.76 -10.07 1.09
N ASN A 246 -23.75 -9.16 1.10
CA ASN A 246 -24.09 -8.21 2.18
C ASN A 246 -22.90 -7.45 2.79
N SER A 247 -21.97 -6.98 1.95
CA SER A 247 -20.88 -6.11 2.38
C SER A 247 -20.90 -4.76 1.66
N THR A 248 -20.29 -3.76 2.28
CA THR A 248 -20.25 -2.39 1.77
C THR A 248 -18.86 -1.77 1.95
N THR A 249 -18.72 -0.54 1.44
CA THR A 249 -17.54 0.29 1.54
C THR A 249 -17.89 1.62 2.21
N VAL A 250 -16.95 2.20 2.96
CA VAL A 250 -17.04 3.59 3.46
C VAL A 250 -15.88 4.41 2.93
N THR A 251 -16.13 5.69 2.66
CA THR A 251 -15.07 6.68 2.49
C THR A 251 -14.66 7.19 3.85
N VAL A 252 -13.36 7.14 4.14
CA VAL A 252 -12.79 7.57 5.42
C VAL A 252 -12.57 9.08 5.37
N SER A 253 -13.01 9.78 6.42
CA SER A 253 -12.76 11.21 6.53
C SER A 253 -11.27 11.50 6.58
N HIS A 254 -10.80 12.49 5.81
CA HIS A 254 -9.43 12.99 5.86
C HIS A 254 -9.01 13.52 7.25
N LYS A 255 -9.95 13.69 8.20
CA LYS A 255 -9.68 14.00 9.61
C LYS A 255 -9.20 12.79 10.41
N MET A 256 -9.45 11.57 9.93
CA MET A 256 -8.99 10.32 10.54
C MET A 256 -7.69 9.84 9.93
N ALA A 257 -7.58 9.87 8.61
CA ALA A 257 -6.39 9.49 7.86
C ALA A 257 -6.42 10.04 6.44
N ILE A 258 -5.25 10.26 5.85
CA ILE A 258 -5.10 10.70 4.47
C ILE A 258 -3.96 9.95 3.79
N ILE A 259 -4.07 9.69 2.49
CA ILE A 259 -2.97 9.13 1.71
C ILE A 259 -2.02 10.25 1.34
N ASN A 260 -0.76 10.12 1.75
CA ASN A 260 0.34 10.92 1.27
C ASN A 260 0.91 10.26 0.01
N HIS A 261 0.66 10.85 -1.15
CA HIS A 261 1.23 10.42 -2.44
C HIS A 261 2.43 11.30 -2.77
N TYR A 262 3.64 10.76 -2.75
CA TYR A 262 4.87 11.51 -2.99
C TYR A 262 5.24 11.49 -4.46
N SER A 263 5.16 12.63 -5.13
CA SER A 263 5.51 12.75 -6.53
C SER A 263 6.53 13.87 -6.74
N SER A 264 7.60 13.56 -7.46
CA SER A 264 8.58 14.55 -7.94
C SER A 264 8.11 15.26 -9.22
N SER A 265 7.06 14.78 -9.88
CA SER A 265 6.50 15.44 -11.05
C SER A 265 5.82 16.75 -10.64
N SER A 266 6.20 17.85 -11.29
CA SER A 266 5.59 19.16 -11.14
C SER A 266 4.15 19.11 -11.68
N MET A 267 3.23 18.62 -10.87
CA MET A 267 1.82 18.84 -11.12
C MET A 267 1.55 20.32 -10.87
N ASP A 268 0.94 20.99 -11.85
CA ASP A 268 0.37 22.32 -11.63
C ASP A 268 -0.78 22.17 -10.64
N VAL A 269 -0.47 22.42 -9.37
CA VAL A 269 -1.45 22.46 -8.29
C VAL A 269 -1.54 23.89 -7.82
N ASP A 270 -2.72 24.48 -8.00
CA ASP A 270 -2.96 25.91 -7.76
C ASP A 270 -2.79 26.28 -6.27
N LEU A 271 -3.12 25.36 -5.37
CA LEU A 271 -3.03 25.55 -3.92
C LEU A 271 -2.23 24.43 -3.26
N VAL A 272 -1.27 24.83 -2.43
CA VAL A 272 -0.48 23.94 -1.57
C VAL A 272 -0.57 24.38 -0.13
N VAL A 273 -0.52 23.41 0.79
CA VAL A 273 -0.50 23.66 2.23
C VAL A 273 0.62 22.84 2.88
N GLN A 274 1.16 23.37 3.98
CA GLN A 274 2.14 22.65 4.78
C GLN A 274 1.44 21.54 5.58
N ASP A 275 1.97 20.33 5.47
CA ASP A 275 1.52 19.15 6.20
C ASP A 275 2.73 18.35 6.71
N VAL A 276 2.89 18.36 8.03
CA VAL A 276 3.99 17.69 8.76
C VAL A 276 3.48 16.47 9.54
N SER A 277 2.27 16.00 9.26
CA SER A 277 1.62 14.94 10.04
C SER A 277 2.39 13.62 10.03
N VAL A 278 3.16 13.33 8.98
CA VAL A 278 4.04 12.15 8.94
C VAL A 278 5.27 12.28 9.86
N LEU A 279 5.77 13.50 10.09
CA LEU A 279 6.96 13.72 10.94
C LEU A 279 6.70 13.36 12.41
N ARG A 280 5.44 13.35 12.87
CA ARG A 280 5.09 12.89 14.22
C ARG A 280 5.38 11.40 14.45
N LEU A 281 5.52 10.64 13.36
CA LEU A 281 5.85 9.22 13.39
C LEU A 281 7.36 8.98 13.29
N ASN A 282 8.19 10.03 13.28
CA ASN A 282 9.63 9.90 13.14
C ASN A 282 10.26 8.92 14.16
N GLN A 283 9.91 9.02 15.44
CA GLN A 283 10.42 8.12 16.48
C GLN A 283 10.04 6.65 16.26
N LEU A 284 8.94 6.39 15.55
CA LEU A 284 8.50 5.05 15.19
C LEU A 284 9.18 4.56 13.91
N LEU A 285 9.31 5.44 12.91
CA LEU A 285 9.71 5.07 11.55
C LEU A 285 11.23 5.05 11.36
N PHE A 286 11.97 5.99 11.96
CA PHE A 286 13.42 6.09 11.79
C PHE A 286 14.19 4.87 12.26
N PRO A 287 13.91 4.30 13.45
CA PRO A 287 14.62 3.10 13.89
C PRO A 287 14.46 1.91 12.92
N HIS A 288 13.26 1.76 12.34
CA HIS A 288 12.99 0.75 11.32
C HIS A 288 13.81 1.00 10.05
N LEU A 289 13.79 2.23 9.54
CA LEU A 289 14.53 2.61 8.34
C LEU A 289 16.05 2.48 8.53
N GLN A 290 16.60 2.98 9.63
CA GLN A 290 18.04 2.88 9.92
C GLN A 290 18.47 1.41 10.06
N SER A 291 17.67 0.60 10.78
CA SER A 291 17.95 -0.83 10.91
C SER A 291 17.88 -1.55 9.56
N ALA A 292 16.96 -1.19 8.66
CA ALA A 292 16.87 -1.81 7.35
C ALA A 292 18.00 -1.36 6.42
N LEU A 293 18.27 -0.05 6.36
CA LEU A 293 19.30 0.53 5.51
C LEU A 293 20.70 0.03 5.87
N SER A 294 20.97 -0.28 7.14
CA SER A 294 22.24 -0.90 7.55
C SER A 294 22.44 -2.36 7.08
N LYS A 295 21.39 -3.01 6.55
CA LYS A 295 21.49 -4.37 5.97
C LYS A 295 21.95 -4.37 4.51
N PHE A 296 21.97 -3.22 3.86
CA PHE A 296 22.20 -3.05 2.42
C PHE A 296 23.42 -2.19 2.14
#